data_AF-A0A6B0URU4-F1
#
_entry.id   AF-A0A6B0URU4-F1
#
_cell.length_a   1.000
_cell.length_b   1.000
_cell.length_c   1.000
_cell.angle_alpha   90.00
_cell.angle_beta   90.00
_cell.angle_gamma   90.00
#
_symmetry.space_group_name_H-M   'P 1'
#
loop_
_entity.id
_entity.type
_entity.pdbx_description
1 polymer ?
#
loop_
_entity_poly.entity_id
_entity_poly.type
_entity_poly.pdbx_seq_one_letter_code
_entity_poly.pdbx_strand_id
1 'polypeptide(L)'
;MSYGKSHVGQTGRCINERAREHAWSVKQSPSGNLAVHCDRCPCGPELEKTTVLGRYANKTALEIHEALRIREQGESLCIGAPSLHLIDGEFFFLGRHPERRCWWSMFVSVGLRLWVRFVSVPFFVLVCLALSIQ
;
A
#
# COMPACT_ATOMS: atom_id res chain seq x y z
N MET A 1 -2.51 17.03 -16.02
CA MET A 1 -2.58 15.80 -16.85
C MET A 1 -1.19 15.33 -17.21
N SER A 2 -0.67 14.40 -16.41
CA SER A 2 0.62 13.71 -16.56
C SER A 2 0.61 12.69 -17.72
N TYR A 3 0.07 13.02 -18.89
CA TYR A 3 0.07 12.14 -20.08
C TYR A 3 -0.30 10.66 -19.81
N GLY A 4 -1.20 10.39 -18.86
CA GLY A 4 -1.59 9.02 -18.47
C GLY A 4 -0.61 8.29 -17.54
N LYS A 5 0.49 8.94 -17.14
CA LYS A 5 1.44 8.42 -16.15
C LYS A 5 0.97 8.70 -14.72
N SER A 6 1.13 7.70 -13.86
CA SER A 6 0.82 7.76 -12.42
C SER A 6 2.10 7.96 -11.61
N HIS A 7 1.97 8.49 -10.40
CA HIS A 7 3.03 8.47 -9.40
C HIS A 7 2.54 7.65 -8.21
N VAL A 8 3.28 6.61 -7.85
CA VAL A 8 3.06 5.83 -6.64
C VAL A 8 4.15 6.20 -5.65
N GLY A 9 3.75 6.55 -4.43
CA GLY A 9 4.68 6.90 -3.37
C GLY A 9 4.08 6.57 -2.01
N GLN A 10 4.95 6.48 -1.01
CA GLN A 10 4.58 6.15 0.36
C GLN A 10 4.51 7.38 1.25
N THR A 11 3.65 7.30 2.28
CA THR A 11 3.68 8.30 3.36
C THR A 11 3.23 7.72 4.69
N GLY A 12 4.01 7.99 5.74
CA GLY A 12 3.59 7.84 7.14
C GLY A 12 2.91 9.10 7.71
N ARG A 13 2.87 10.18 6.95
CA ARG A 13 2.24 11.47 7.30
C ARG A 13 0.90 11.65 6.57
N CYS A 14 0.14 12.65 6.98
CA CYS A 14 -1.14 12.99 6.35
C CYS A 14 -0.98 13.17 4.83
N ILE A 15 -1.91 12.60 4.05
CA ILE A 15 -1.90 12.69 2.58
C ILE A 15 -1.91 14.14 2.08
N ASN A 16 -2.64 15.01 2.77
CA ASN A 16 -2.75 16.43 2.41
C ASN A 16 -1.42 17.17 2.61
N GLU A 17 -0.65 16.81 3.65
CA GLU A 17 0.68 17.38 3.86
C GLU A 17 1.62 16.94 2.76
N ARG A 18 1.61 15.66 2.38
CA ARG A 18 2.43 15.17 1.26
C ARG A 18 2.06 15.77 -0.08
N ALA A 19 0.76 15.91 -0.36
CA ALA A 19 0.31 16.58 -1.57
C ALA A 19 0.81 18.03 -1.61
N ARG A 20 0.77 18.75 -0.48
CA ARG A 20 1.37 20.09 -0.38
C ARG A 20 2.88 20.06 -0.63
N GLU A 21 3.62 19.18 0.02
CA GLU A 21 5.07 19.02 -0.21
C GLU A 21 5.39 18.81 -1.69
N HIS A 22 4.66 17.91 -2.37
CA HIS A 22 4.82 17.70 -3.81
C HIS A 22 4.52 18.97 -4.63
N ALA A 23 3.46 19.70 -4.29
CA ALA A 23 3.14 20.97 -4.94
C ALA A 23 4.25 22.02 -4.77
N TRP A 24 4.86 22.07 -3.58
CA TRP A 24 5.99 22.95 -3.30
C TRP A 24 7.25 22.54 -4.06
N SER A 25 7.60 21.25 -4.07
CA SER A 25 8.75 20.71 -4.83
C SER A 25 8.64 21.00 -6.33
N VAL A 26 7.45 20.84 -6.91
CA VAL A 26 7.22 21.12 -8.34
C VAL A 26 7.35 22.61 -8.67
N LYS A 27 7.01 23.51 -7.73
CA LYS A 27 7.04 24.96 -7.96
C LYS A 27 8.40 25.62 -7.71
N GLN A 28 9.16 25.15 -6.73
CA GLN A 28 10.37 25.85 -6.28
C GLN A 28 11.68 25.17 -6.71
N SER A 29 11.86 23.91 -6.31
CA SER A 29 13.09 23.17 -6.56
C SER A 29 12.74 21.72 -6.86
N PRO A 30 12.79 21.30 -8.14
CA PRO A 30 12.34 19.99 -8.54
C PRO A 30 13.21 18.92 -7.89
N SER A 31 12.67 18.34 -6.82
CA SER A 31 13.27 17.28 -6.02
C SER A 31 12.33 16.08 -5.99
N GLY A 32 12.90 14.89 -6.17
CA GLY A 32 12.13 13.65 -6.31
C GLY A 32 11.58 13.42 -7.71
N ASN A 33 11.21 12.16 -7.98
CA ASN A 33 10.87 11.69 -9.32
C ASN A 33 9.71 12.47 -9.96
N LEU A 34 8.67 12.80 -9.17
CA LEU A 34 7.51 13.54 -9.67
C LEU A 34 7.90 14.97 -10.10
N ALA A 35 8.65 15.69 -9.29
CA ALA A 35 9.00 17.07 -9.59
C ALA A 35 9.99 17.16 -10.77
N VAL A 36 10.96 16.26 -10.83
CA VAL A 36 11.88 16.15 -11.98
C VAL A 36 11.13 15.78 -13.27
N HIS A 37 10.09 14.95 -13.19
CA HIS A 37 9.24 14.66 -14.33
C HIS A 37 8.48 15.89 -14.82
N CYS A 38 7.83 16.63 -13.90
CA CYS A 38 7.10 17.85 -14.23
C CYS A 38 7.98 19.01 -14.70
N ASP A 39 9.27 19.01 -14.37
CA ASP A 39 10.25 19.97 -14.91
C ASP A 39 10.60 19.66 -16.37
N ARG A 40 10.80 18.38 -16.70
CA ARG A 40 11.18 17.94 -18.06
C ARG A 40 10.00 17.77 -19.02
N CYS A 41 8.82 17.57 -18.48
CA CYS A 41 7.60 17.29 -19.23
C CYS A 41 6.61 18.43 -18.95
N PRO A 42 5.96 19.03 -19.98
CA PRO A 42 5.04 20.15 -19.79
C PRO A 42 3.71 19.75 -19.10
N CYS A 43 3.68 18.62 -18.40
CA CYS A 43 2.53 18.18 -17.63
C CYS A 43 2.58 18.64 -16.17
N GLY A 44 1.41 19.09 -15.67
CA GLY A 44 1.20 19.35 -14.25
C GLY A 44 0.71 18.10 -13.49
N PRO A 45 1.12 17.94 -12.21
CA PRO A 45 0.63 16.86 -11.35
C PRO A 45 -0.81 17.14 -10.88
N GLU A 46 -1.68 16.13 -10.95
CA GLU A 46 -3.07 16.22 -10.47
C GLU A 46 -3.19 15.77 -9.02
N LEU A 47 -2.63 16.57 -8.11
CA LEU A 47 -2.54 16.22 -6.69
C LEU A 47 -3.91 16.09 -5.99
N GLU A 48 -4.93 16.79 -6.49
CA GLU A 48 -6.30 16.70 -5.97
C GLU A 48 -6.96 15.34 -6.24
N LYS A 49 -6.48 14.61 -7.25
CA LYS A 49 -6.98 13.26 -7.60
C LYS A 49 -6.17 12.15 -6.95
N THR A 50 -5.35 12.46 -5.96
CA THR A 50 -4.53 11.45 -5.26
C THR A 50 -5.45 10.51 -4.47
N THR A 51 -5.33 9.22 -4.72
CA THR A 51 -6.10 8.17 -4.02
C THR A 51 -5.21 7.32 -3.13
N VAL A 52 -5.72 6.90 -1.97
CA VAL A 52 -5.03 5.96 -1.09
C VAL A 52 -5.19 4.53 -1.63
N LEU A 53 -4.10 3.90 -2.05
CA LEU A 53 -4.10 2.52 -2.58
C LEU A 53 -4.13 1.43 -1.50
N GLY A 54 -3.76 1.76 -0.26
CA GLY A 54 -3.72 0.86 0.89
C GLY A 54 -3.15 1.54 2.13
N ARG A 55 -3.38 0.95 3.30
CA ARG A 55 -2.80 1.40 4.58
C ARG A 55 -2.19 0.21 5.30
N TYR A 56 -0.92 0.31 5.64
CA TYR A 56 -0.17 -0.77 6.26
C TYR A 56 0.60 -0.22 7.47
N ALA A 57 0.59 -0.96 8.58
CA ALA A 57 1.29 -0.56 9.81
C ALA A 57 2.82 -0.70 9.69
N ASN A 58 3.28 -1.66 8.88
CA ASN A 58 4.69 -2.01 8.77
C ASN A 58 5.32 -1.37 7.54
N LYS A 59 6.50 -0.74 7.71
CA LYS A 59 7.27 -0.15 6.60
C LYS A 59 7.58 -1.15 5.49
N THR A 60 8.03 -2.35 5.85
CA THR A 60 8.32 -3.41 4.87
C THR A 60 7.09 -3.78 4.04
N ALA A 61 5.91 -3.80 4.65
CA ALA A 61 4.67 -4.06 3.91
C ALA A 61 4.33 -2.92 2.94
N LEU A 62 4.58 -1.66 3.32
CA LEU A 62 4.43 -0.51 2.41
C LEU A 62 5.35 -0.64 1.19
N GLU A 63 6.62 -0.99 1.41
CA GLU A 63 7.62 -1.13 0.33
C GLU A 63 7.28 -2.29 -0.60
N ILE A 64 6.84 -3.44 -0.07
CA ILE A 64 6.39 -4.58 -0.87
C ILE A 64 5.18 -4.18 -1.72
N HIS A 65 4.19 -3.51 -1.11
CA HIS A 65 2.99 -3.12 -1.83
C HIS A 65 3.23 -1.99 -2.83
N GLU A 66 4.11 -1.04 -2.54
CA GLU A 66 4.55 -0.03 -3.53
C GLU A 66 5.18 -0.71 -4.75
N ALA A 67 6.15 -1.61 -4.52
CA ALA A 67 6.82 -2.32 -5.60
C ALA A 67 5.83 -3.15 -6.44
N LEU A 68 4.87 -3.82 -5.78
CA LEU A 68 3.79 -4.55 -6.45
C LEU A 68 2.96 -3.62 -7.33
N ARG A 69 2.52 -2.47 -6.81
CA ARG A 69 1.67 -1.53 -7.57
C ARG A 69 2.39 -0.89 -8.75
N ILE A 70 3.66 -0.52 -8.58
CA ILE A 70 4.47 0.04 -9.66
C ILE A 70 4.64 -1.01 -10.77
N ARG A 71 4.92 -2.26 -10.40
CA ARG A 71 5.08 -3.36 -11.35
C ARG A 71 3.76 -3.75 -12.04
N GLU A 72 2.63 -3.73 -11.32
CA GLU A 72 1.28 -3.95 -11.89
C GLU A 72 0.90 -2.87 -12.91
N GLN A 73 1.25 -1.60 -12.66
CA GLN A 73 0.99 -0.50 -13.60
C GLN A 73 1.93 -0.54 -14.81
N GLY A 74 3.09 -1.19 -14.68
CA GLY A 74 4.14 -1.20 -15.69
C GLY A 74 5.11 -0.04 -15.50
N GLU A 75 6.40 -0.36 -15.60
CA GLU A 75 7.51 0.57 -15.32
C GLU A 75 7.49 1.83 -16.18
N SER A 76 6.96 1.75 -17.41
CA SER A 76 6.85 2.90 -18.32
C SER A 76 5.75 3.90 -17.94
N LEU A 77 4.75 3.46 -17.18
CA LEU A 77 3.58 4.25 -16.80
C LEU A 77 3.73 4.89 -15.42
N CYS A 78 4.59 4.36 -14.55
CA CYS A 78 4.83 4.94 -13.24
C CYS A 78 6.01 5.91 -13.25
N ILE A 79 5.80 7.13 -12.74
CA ILE A 79 6.82 8.14 -12.53
C ILE A 79 7.55 7.81 -11.22
N GLY A 80 8.61 7.03 -11.30
CA GLY A 80 9.47 6.72 -10.17
C GLY A 80 9.99 5.28 -10.19
N ALA A 81 10.84 4.98 -9.21
CA ALA A 81 11.37 3.65 -8.99
C ALA A 81 10.82 3.09 -7.67
N PRO A 82 10.58 1.77 -7.59
CA PRO A 82 10.12 1.15 -6.35
C PRO A 82 11.22 1.16 -5.29
N SER A 83 10.84 1.22 -4.02
CA SER A 83 11.80 1.18 -2.90
C SER A 83 12.53 -0.16 -2.79
N LEU A 84 11.94 -1.23 -3.31
CA LEU A 84 12.54 -2.56 -3.42
C LEU A 84 12.18 -3.22 -4.75
N HIS A 85 12.96 -4.21 -5.16
CA HIS A 85 12.70 -4.98 -6.36
C HIS A 85 12.09 -6.34 -6.00
N LEU A 86 10.92 -6.64 -6.56
CA LEU A 86 10.27 -7.94 -6.40
C LEU A 86 10.73 -8.88 -7.50
N ILE A 87 11.23 -10.06 -7.15
CA ILE A 87 11.50 -11.11 -8.14
C ILE A 87 10.19 -11.70 -8.68
N ASP A 88 10.23 -12.37 -9.82
CA ASP A 88 9.03 -12.90 -10.49
C ASP A 88 8.20 -13.83 -9.61
N GLY A 89 8.86 -14.68 -8.81
CA GLY A 89 8.18 -15.57 -7.87
C GLY A 89 7.40 -14.82 -6.79
N GLU A 90 7.99 -13.74 -6.24
CA GLU A 90 7.35 -12.90 -5.23
C GLU A 90 6.18 -12.12 -5.82
N PHE A 91 6.38 -11.52 -6.99
CA PHE A 91 5.32 -10.81 -7.69
C PHE A 91 4.13 -11.73 -8.01
N PHE A 92 4.40 -12.93 -8.53
CA PHE A 92 3.37 -13.92 -8.82
C PHE A 92 2.63 -14.37 -7.56
N PHE A 93 3.36 -14.62 -6.47
CA PHE A 93 2.78 -15.02 -5.20
C PHE A 93 1.87 -13.91 -4.62
N LEU A 94 2.33 -12.67 -4.63
CA LEU A 94 1.59 -11.52 -4.10
C LEU A 94 0.35 -11.19 -4.96
N GLY A 95 0.46 -11.27 -6.28
CA GLY A 95 -0.65 -11.02 -7.21
C GLY A 95 -1.80 -12.03 -7.06
N ARG A 96 -1.49 -13.28 -6.67
CA ARG A 96 -2.49 -14.34 -6.47
C ARG A 96 -3.22 -14.27 -5.12
N HIS A 97 -2.69 -13.51 -4.15
CA HIS A 97 -3.25 -13.41 -2.80
C HIS A 97 -3.62 -11.96 -2.39
N PRO A 98 -4.57 -11.33 -3.10
CA PRO A 98 -5.01 -9.97 -2.82
C PRO A 98 -5.69 -9.82 -1.44
N GLU A 99 -6.23 -10.88 -0.85
CA GLU A 99 -6.95 -10.80 0.43
C GLU A 99 -6.06 -10.58 1.65
N ARG A 100 -4.74 -10.80 1.54
CA ARG A 100 -3.79 -10.49 2.62
C ARG A 100 -3.50 -8.99 2.76
N ARG A 101 -4.17 -8.14 1.97
CA ARG A 101 -4.11 -6.66 2.02
C ARG A 101 -4.70 -6.07 3.31
N CYS A 102 -5.47 -6.83 4.09
CA CYS A 102 -6.10 -6.38 5.34
C CYS A 102 -5.49 -7.08 6.57
N TRP A 103 -4.36 -6.56 7.06
CA TRP A 103 -4.04 -6.66 8.49
C TRP A 103 -4.37 -5.31 9.13
N TRP A 104 -5.63 -4.91 9.02
CA TRP A 104 -6.26 -4.15 10.10
C TRP A 104 -7.11 -5.17 10.84
N SER A 105 -6.80 -5.36 12.13
CA SER A 105 -7.67 -6.02 13.08
C SER A 105 -9.06 -5.40 12.99
N MET A 106 -9.99 -6.09 12.33
CA MET A 106 -11.40 -5.77 12.39
C MET A 106 -11.89 -6.19 13.78
N PHE A 107 -11.76 -5.30 14.76
CA PHE A 107 -12.50 -5.43 16.01
C PHE A 107 -13.98 -5.16 15.70
N VAL A 108 -14.73 -6.21 15.39
CA VAL A 108 -16.18 -6.15 15.49
C VAL A 108 -16.51 -6.34 16.96
N SER A 109 -16.79 -5.24 17.66
CA SER A 109 -17.44 -5.29 18.97
C SER A 109 -18.88 -5.74 18.75
N VAL A 110 -19.12 -7.05 18.71
CA VAL A 110 -20.47 -7.56 18.95
C VAL A 110 -20.73 -7.35 20.43
N GLY A 111 -21.64 -6.45 20.73
CA GLY A 111 -22.07 -6.18 22.10
C GLY A 111 -22.65 -7.43 22.72
N LEU A 112 -21.82 -8.19 23.42
CA LEU A 112 -22.18 -9.03 24.55
C LEU A 112 -20.91 -9.24 25.38
N ARG A 113 -21.03 -9.05 26.69
CA ARG A 113 -19.94 -9.21 27.66
C ARG A 113 -19.43 -10.66 27.65
N LEU A 114 -18.41 -10.95 26.85
CA LEU A 114 -17.50 -12.06 27.09
C LEU A 114 -16.19 -11.80 26.34
N TRP A 115 -15.12 -11.52 27.08
CA TRP A 115 -13.78 -11.37 26.51
C TRP A 115 -13.22 -12.76 26.20
N VAL A 116 -13.34 -13.21 24.95
CA VAL A 116 -12.57 -14.37 24.46
C VAL A 116 -11.35 -13.84 23.73
N ARG A 117 -10.16 -14.04 24.32
CA ARG A 117 -8.89 -13.80 23.63
C ARG A 117 -8.67 -14.90 22.59
N PHE A 118 -8.95 -14.59 21.33
CA PHE A 118 -8.47 -15.40 20.20
C PHE A 118 -7.04 -14.98 19.88
N VAL A 119 -6.06 -15.80 20.26
CA VAL A 119 -4.69 -15.71 19.73
C VAL A 119 -4.66 -16.62 18.52
N SER A 120 -4.66 -16.05 17.31
CA SER A 120 -4.46 -16.84 16.09
C SER A 120 -2.98 -17.22 15.95
N VAL A 121 -2.64 -18.43 16.37
CA VAL A 121 -1.38 -19.07 15.99
C VAL A 121 -1.61 -19.76 14.65
N PRO A 122 -0.80 -19.52 13.60
CA PRO A 122 -1.07 -20.07 12.29
C PRO A 122 -0.35 -21.41 12.13
N PHE A 123 -0.85 -22.52 12.68
CA PHE A 123 -0.35 -23.84 12.27
C PHE A 123 -1.35 -24.97 12.58
N PHE A 124 -1.83 -25.60 11.51
CA PHE A 124 -2.10 -27.04 11.36
C PHE A 124 -3.09 -27.80 12.29
N VAL A 125 -3.97 -28.53 11.60
CA VAL A 125 -4.80 -29.69 12.01
C VAL A 125 -6.04 -29.42 12.87
N LEU A 126 -7.18 -29.59 12.23
CA LEU A 126 -8.48 -29.82 12.82
C LEU A 126 -8.47 -31.18 13.55
N VAL A 127 -8.34 -31.20 14.88
CA VAL A 127 -8.73 -32.36 15.69
C VAL A 127 -9.96 -31.96 16.49
N CYS A 128 -11.12 -32.40 16.03
CA CYS A 128 -12.36 -32.40 16.81
C CYS A 128 -12.22 -33.45 17.92
N LEU A 129 -12.20 -33.02 19.18
CA LEU A 129 -12.53 -33.86 20.32
C LEU A 129 -13.73 -33.22 21.01
N ALA A 130 -14.90 -33.78 20.74
CA ALA A 130 -16.11 -33.50 21.47
C ALA A 130 -16.00 -34.14 22.86
N LEU A 131 -16.12 -33.33 23.91
CA LEU A 131 -16.45 -33.81 25.24
C LEU A 131 -17.78 -33.17 25.65
N SER A 132 -18.82 -33.97 25.49
CA SER A 132 -20.12 -33.75 26.11
C SER A 132 -20.00 -34.23 27.56
N ILE A 133 -20.28 -33.37 28.53
CA ILE A 133 -20.57 -33.80 29.89
C ILE A 133 -21.80 -33.01 30.36
N GLN A 134 -22.80 -33.79 30.81
CA GLN A 134 -24.08 -33.40 31.40
C GLN A 134 -23.95 -32.43 32.57
#